data_AF-A0AAD0QPD5-F1
#
_entry.id   AF-A0AAD0QPD5-F1
#
_cell.length_a   1.000
_cell.length_b   1.000
_cell.length_c   1.000
_cell.angle_alpha   90.00
_cell.angle_beta   90.00
_cell.angle_gamma   90.00
#
_symmetry.space_group_name_H-M   'P 1'
#
loop_
_entity.id
_entity.type
_entity.pdbx_description
1 polymer ?
#
loop_
_entity_poly.entity_id
_entity_poly.type
_entity_poly.pdbx_seq_one_letter_code
_entity_poly.pdbx_strand_id
1 'polypeptide(L)'
;MAVMTFDERRHYLRMAGTPLTLLALVLLIAVAIRAGWKAVSAPIPPPPLIPCVDQDVNGELTTQDVTVSVYNSGHTRGLAGSVSKQLTNVGFVIDSVSNRQPSVKKVTIIGQDAKNPEVGLVAGYFPGAVVKSDPKRVDHEVEVVLSDRDPNFKTTAPKSVKVNGSVCLPSPSPTPSILASPGEQPS
;
A
#
# COMPACT_ATOMS: atom_id res chain seq x y z
N MET A 1 2.71 31.36 -68.02
CA MET A 1 3.28 31.21 -66.67
C MET A 1 2.71 32.33 -65.80
N ALA A 2 1.74 32.03 -64.94
CA ALA A 2 1.14 33.05 -64.08
C ALA A 2 2.13 33.40 -62.97
N VAL A 3 2.66 34.62 -63.00
CA VAL A 3 3.48 35.17 -61.91
C VAL A 3 2.52 35.57 -60.79
N MET A 4 2.38 34.71 -59.78
CA MET A 4 1.68 35.06 -58.54
C MET A 4 2.32 36.31 -57.92
N THR A 5 1.53 37.36 -57.76
CA THR A 5 1.94 38.64 -57.18
C THR A 5 2.37 38.44 -55.72
N PHE A 6 3.31 39.29 -55.27
CA PHE A 6 3.94 39.21 -53.95
C PHE A 6 2.94 39.24 -52.78
N ASP A 7 1.76 39.84 -53.00
CA ASP A 7 0.71 40.01 -52.00
C ASP A 7 -0.11 38.72 -51.76
N GLU A 8 -0.38 37.93 -52.80
CA GLU A 8 -1.02 36.62 -52.69
C GLU A 8 -0.17 35.65 -51.85
N ARG A 9 1.15 35.63 -52.08
CA ARG A 9 2.09 34.78 -51.34
C ARG A 9 2.11 35.10 -49.84
N ARG A 10 1.99 36.37 -49.46
CA ARG A 10 1.88 36.79 -48.06
C ARG A 10 0.56 36.35 -47.41
N HIS A 11 -0.54 36.38 -48.16
CA HIS A 11 -1.83 35.89 -47.68
C HIS A 11 -1.84 34.36 -47.48
N TYR A 12 -1.29 33.57 -48.41
CA TYR A 12 -1.18 32.11 -48.22
C TYR A 12 -0.19 31.72 -47.11
N LEU A 13 0.94 32.42 -46.96
CA LEU A 13 1.86 32.20 -45.85
C LEU A 13 1.21 32.52 -44.49
N ARG A 14 0.35 33.54 -44.43
CA ARG A 14 -0.44 33.87 -43.22
C ARG A 14 -1.60 32.90 -42.98
N MET A 15 -2.26 32.39 -44.04
CA MET A 15 -3.33 31.40 -43.94
C MET A 15 -2.82 29.98 -43.60
N ALA A 16 -1.61 29.62 -44.01
CA ALA A 16 -0.99 28.33 -43.71
C ALA A 16 -0.16 28.36 -42.41
N GLY A 17 0.32 29.53 -41.99
CA GLY A 17 1.10 29.69 -40.76
C GLY A 17 0.28 29.41 -39.49
N THR A 18 -0.94 29.94 -39.40
CA THR A 18 -1.84 29.75 -38.25
C THR A 18 -2.26 28.29 -38.01
N PRO A 19 -2.70 27.50 -39.00
CA PRO A 19 -3.02 26.09 -38.76
C PRO A 19 -1.77 25.27 -38.42
N LEU A 20 -0.61 25.61 -38.98
CA LEU A 20 0.64 24.92 -38.68
C LEU A 20 1.13 25.18 -37.24
N THR A 21 1.06 26.43 -36.78
CA THR A 21 1.40 26.76 -35.38
C THR A 21 0.41 26.16 -34.40
N LEU A 22 -0.90 26.14 -34.71
CA LEU A 22 -1.90 25.44 -33.91
C LEU A 22 -1.61 23.94 -33.81
N LEU A 23 -1.25 23.29 -34.93
CA LEU A 23 -0.92 21.87 -34.94
C LEU A 23 0.34 21.58 -34.12
N ALA A 24 1.38 22.41 -34.25
CA ALA A 24 2.58 22.31 -33.44
C ALA A 24 2.28 22.47 -31.94
N LEU A 25 1.42 23.43 -31.57
CA LEU A 25 1.03 23.67 -30.19
C LEU A 25 0.19 22.52 -29.61
N VAL A 26 -0.72 21.94 -30.41
CA VAL A 26 -1.47 20.73 -30.02
C VAL A 26 -0.55 19.54 -29.79
N LEU A 27 0.45 19.33 -30.66
CA LEU A 27 1.46 18.29 -30.48
C LEU A 27 2.25 18.48 -29.18
N LEU A 28 2.67 19.72 -28.89
CA LEU A 28 3.37 20.05 -27.65
C LEU A 28 2.50 19.75 -26.43
N ILE A 29 1.23 20.18 -26.45
CA ILE A 29 0.26 19.88 -25.38
C ILE A 29 0.08 18.37 -25.21
N ALA A 30 -0.04 17.60 -26.30
CA ALA A 30 -0.21 16.15 -26.22
C ALA A 30 1.01 15.46 -25.56
N VAL A 31 2.22 15.91 -25.88
CA VAL A 31 3.45 15.42 -25.24
C VAL A 31 3.47 15.78 -23.75
N ALA A 32 3.12 17.03 -23.40
CA ALA A 32 3.05 17.48 -22.01
C ALA A 32 1.99 16.71 -21.20
N ILE A 33 0.80 16.49 -21.75
CA ILE A 33 -0.27 15.69 -21.13
C ILE A 33 0.22 14.25 -20.93
N ARG A 34 0.84 13.63 -21.92
CA ARG A 34 1.34 12.26 -21.81
C ARG A 34 2.41 12.14 -20.71
N ALA A 35 3.34 13.08 -20.64
CA ALA A 35 4.38 13.10 -19.61
C ALA A 35 3.78 13.34 -18.21
N GLY A 36 2.90 14.34 -18.09
CA GLY A 36 2.18 14.63 -16.85
C GLY A 36 1.32 13.46 -16.37
N TRP A 37 0.61 12.80 -17.28
CA TRP A 37 -0.22 11.63 -16.96
C TRP A 37 0.62 10.47 -16.44
N LYS A 38 1.79 10.23 -17.03
CA LYS A 38 2.70 9.17 -16.57
C LYS A 38 3.29 9.47 -15.19
N ALA A 39 3.57 10.74 -14.90
CA ALA A 39 4.07 11.16 -13.59
C ALA A 39 3.00 11.06 -12.49
N VAL A 40 1.77 11.54 -12.77
CA VAL A 40 0.66 11.54 -11.81
C VAL A 40 0.07 10.14 -11.61
N SER A 41 0.13 9.26 -12.62
CA SER A 41 -0.37 7.89 -12.52
C SER A 41 0.65 6.89 -11.99
N ALA A 42 1.85 7.33 -11.61
CA ALA A 42 2.85 6.44 -11.04
C ALA A 42 2.39 5.96 -9.65
N PRO A 43 2.57 4.68 -9.31
CA PRO A 43 2.32 4.20 -7.96
C PRO A 43 3.17 4.98 -6.96
N ILE A 44 2.56 5.43 -5.86
CA ILE A 44 3.30 5.99 -4.74
C ILE A 44 4.27 4.91 -4.24
N PRO A 45 5.57 5.20 -4.09
CA PRO A 45 6.51 4.22 -3.56
C PRO A 45 6.05 3.81 -2.15
N PRO A 46 6.11 2.52 -1.81
CA PRO A 46 5.77 2.08 -0.46
C PRO A 46 6.69 2.79 0.56
N PRO A 47 6.19 3.09 1.76
CA PRO A 47 7.04 3.63 2.82
C PRO A 47 8.21 2.68 3.10
N PRO A 48 9.37 3.21 3.51
CA PRO A 48 10.49 2.37 3.91
C PRO A 48 10.06 1.49 5.08
N LEU A 49 10.40 0.20 5.01
CA LEU A 49 10.12 -0.75 6.09
C LEU A 49 10.97 -0.38 7.29
N ILE A 50 10.32 -0.12 8.43
CA ILE A 50 10.99 0.11 9.70
C ILE A 50 11.36 -1.27 10.25
N PRO A 51 12.63 -1.52 10.61
CA PRO A 51 13.00 -2.81 11.19
C PRO A 51 12.22 -3.06 12.48
N CYS A 52 11.80 -4.30 12.68
CA CYS A 52 11.16 -4.73 13.91
C CYS A 52 12.11 -4.57 15.10
N VAL A 53 11.51 -4.42 16.28
CA VAL A 53 12.24 -4.32 17.55
C VAL A 53 11.96 -5.58 18.35
N ASP A 54 13.01 -6.16 18.94
CA ASP A 54 12.86 -7.28 19.86
C ASP A 54 12.08 -6.82 21.10
N GLN A 55 10.90 -7.40 21.28
CA GLN A 55 10.00 -7.12 22.39
C GLN A 55 9.84 -8.38 23.25
N ASP A 56 9.90 -8.20 24.57
CA ASP A 56 9.60 -9.26 25.52
C ASP A 56 8.08 -9.32 25.75
N VAL A 57 7.45 -10.37 25.22
CA VAL A 57 6.00 -10.61 25.36
C VAL A 57 5.69 -11.52 26.55
N ASN A 58 6.59 -11.61 27.54
CA ASN A 58 6.39 -12.39 28.77
C ASN A 58 5.99 -13.86 28.52
N GLY A 59 6.48 -14.43 27.42
CA GLY A 59 6.23 -15.83 27.01
C GLY A 59 4.90 -16.09 26.27
N GLU A 60 4.09 -15.07 26.02
CA GLU A 60 2.81 -15.20 25.32
C GLU A 60 2.55 -14.02 24.37
N LEU A 61 2.60 -14.28 23.06
CA LEU A 61 2.25 -13.31 22.04
C LEU A 61 0.72 -13.25 21.92
N THR A 62 0.14 -12.07 22.11
CA THR A 62 -1.32 -11.88 22.01
C THR A 62 -1.70 -11.20 20.69
N THR A 63 -2.99 -11.21 20.34
CA THR A 63 -3.47 -10.50 19.14
C THR A 63 -3.17 -9.00 19.17
N GLN A 64 -3.08 -8.39 20.36
CA GLN A 64 -2.83 -6.95 20.53
C GLN A 64 -1.41 -6.54 20.17
N ASP A 65 -0.49 -7.51 20.17
CA ASP A 65 0.92 -7.31 19.84
C ASP A 65 1.17 -7.47 18.33
N VAL A 66 0.17 -7.94 17.57
CA VAL A 66 0.29 -8.27 16.15
C VAL A 66 -0.39 -7.20 15.29
N THR A 67 0.41 -6.57 14.43
CA THR A 67 -0.05 -5.62 13.43
C THR A 67 -0.41 -6.33 12.13
N VAL A 68 -1.56 -5.99 11.57
CA VAL A 68 -2.12 -6.62 10.37
C VAL A 68 -2.56 -5.57 9.35
N SER A 69 -2.11 -5.75 8.11
CA SER A 69 -2.65 -5.04 6.94
C SER A 69 -3.62 -5.90 6.17
N VAL A 70 -4.80 -5.35 5.85
CA VAL A 70 -5.87 -6.10 5.17
C VAL A 70 -6.04 -5.58 3.74
N TYR A 71 -5.79 -6.46 2.78
CA TYR A 71 -5.91 -6.14 1.36
C TYR A 71 -7.06 -6.88 0.70
N ASN A 72 -7.88 -6.16 -0.04
CA ASN A 72 -8.84 -6.75 -0.96
C ASN A 72 -8.20 -6.93 -2.33
N SER A 73 -8.08 -8.18 -2.79
CA SER A 73 -7.61 -8.47 -4.15
C SER A 73 -8.73 -8.79 -5.13
N GLY A 74 -9.97 -8.84 -4.65
CA GLY A 74 -11.16 -9.10 -5.42
C GLY A 74 -11.94 -7.84 -5.81
N HIS A 75 -13.14 -8.07 -6.33
CA HIS A 75 -14.13 -7.10 -6.77
C HIS A 75 -15.20 -6.84 -5.70
N THR A 76 -15.29 -7.65 -4.65
CA THR A 76 -16.26 -7.43 -3.56
C THR A 76 -15.95 -6.14 -2.80
N ARG A 77 -16.79 -5.12 -2.99
CA ARG A 77 -16.61 -3.80 -2.34
C ARG A 77 -16.78 -3.92 -0.81
N GLY A 78 -15.88 -3.27 -0.08
CA GLY A 78 -15.95 -3.20 1.38
C GLY A 78 -15.52 -4.48 2.13
N LEU A 79 -15.09 -5.52 1.41
CA LEU A 79 -14.69 -6.79 2.02
C LEU A 79 -13.53 -6.61 3.02
N ALA A 80 -12.44 -5.96 2.60
CA ALA A 80 -11.30 -5.69 3.49
C ALA A 80 -11.69 -4.83 4.70
N GLY A 81 -12.56 -3.84 4.53
CA GLY A 81 -13.06 -3.02 5.63
C GLY A 81 -13.99 -3.77 6.60
N SER A 82 -14.68 -4.81 6.14
CA SER A 82 -15.48 -5.68 7.01
C SER A 82 -14.61 -6.65 7.78
N VAL A 83 -13.62 -7.26 7.12
CA VAL A 83 -12.69 -8.20 7.76
C VAL A 83 -11.75 -7.49 8.73
N SER A 84 -11.29 -6.27 8.43
CA SER A 84 -10.47 -5.48 9.36
C SER A 84 -11.20 -5.21 10.66
N LYS A 85 -12.50 -4.88 10.62
CA LYS A 85 -13.31 -4.73 11.84
C LYS A 85 -13.41 -6.02 12.64
N GLN A 86 -13.56 -7.16 11.96
CA GLN A 86 -13.59 -8.47 12.63
C GLN A 86 -12.25 -8.79 13.31
N LEU A 87 -11.13 -8.46 12.66
CA LEU A 87 -9.78 -8.57 13.24
C LEU A 87 -9.58 -7.63 14.44
N THR A 88 -10.02 -6.37 14.35
CA THR A 88 -9.99 -5.45 15.48
C THR A 88 -10.84 -5.95 16.65
N ASN A 89 -12.02 -6.53 16.38
CA ASN A 89 -12.90 -7.07 17.42
C ASN A 89 -12.28 -8.24 18.19
N VAL A 90 -11.42 -9.04 17.55
CA VAL A 90 -10.71 -10.14 18.24
C VAL A 90 -9.43 -9.66 18.92
N GLY A 91 -8.94 -8.47 18.56
CA GLY A 91 -7.89 -7.74 19.27
C GLY A 91 -6.65 -7.39 18.44
N PHE A 92 -6.65 -7.59 17.11
CA PHE A 92 -5.52 -7.22 16.26
C PHE A 92 -5.41 -5.72 16.04
N VAL A 93 -4.17 -5.24 15.93
CA VAL A 93 -3.87 -3.87 15.52
C VAL A 93 -3.90 -3.81 13.99
N ILE A 94 -4.68 -2.90 13.42
CA ILE A 94 -4.78 -2.73 11.96
C ILE A 94 -3.92 -1.54 11.54
N ASP A 95 -2.94 -1.78 10.67
CA ASP A 95 -2.12 -0.71 10.08
C ASP A 95 -2.82 -0.10 8.86
N SER A 96 -3.05 -0.93 7.83
CA SER A 96 -3.64 -0.46 6.58
C SER A 96 -4.80 -1.33 6.08
N VAL A 97 -5.74 -0.68 5.39
CA VAL A 97 -6.84 -1.33 4.68
C VAL A 97 -6.89 -0.78 3.27
N SER A 98 -6.62 -1.62 2.27
CA SER A 98 -6.54 -1.16 0.88
C SER A 98 -6.92 -2.26 -0.13
N ASN A 99 -6.85 -1.92 -1.41
CA ASN A 99 -6.98 -2.88 -2.50
C ASN A 99 -5.60 -3.25 -3.04
N ARG A 100 -5.43 -4.48 -3.53
CA ARG A 100 -4.15 -4.96 -4.07
C ARG A 100 -4.35 -5.81 -5.32
N GLN A 101 -3.38 -5.74 -6.22
CA GLN A 101 -3.26 -6.63 -7.37
C GLN A 101 -1.95 -7.43 -7.31
N PRO A 102 -1.88 -8.62 -7.92
CA PRO A 102 -2.96 -9.32 -8.63
C PRO A 102 -3.96 -10.00 -7.67
N SER A 103 -5.14 -10.38 -8.19
CA SER A 103 -6.15 -11.14 -7.45
C SER A 103 -5.65 -12.51 -7.01
N VAL A 104 -5.92 -12.89 -5.75
CA VAL A 104 -5.62 -14.23 -5.23
C VAL A 104 -6.86 -15.14 -5.28
N LYS A 105 -6.65 -16.45 -5.43
CA LYS A 105 -7.76 -17.43 -5.48
C LYS A 105 -8.33 -17.79 -4.11
N LYS A 106 -7.49 -17.72 -3.08
CA LYS A 106 -7.80 -18.03 -1.67
C LYS A 106 -7.21 -16.93 -0.80
N VAL A 107 -7.76 -16.75 0.40
CA VAL A 107 -7.15 -15.89 1.42
C VAL A 107 -5.69 -16.27 1.57
N THR A 108 -4.81 -15.29 1.42
CA THR A 108 -3.36 -15.48 1.48
C THR A 108 -2.82 -14.63 2.62
N ILE A 109 -2.09 -15.26 3.51
CA ILE A 109 -1.44 -14.59 4.64
C ILE A 109 0.04 -14.47 4.29
N ILE A 110 0.57 -13.26 4.32
CA ILE A 110 1.96 -12.97 3.96
C ILE A 110 2.64 -12.39 5.19
N GLY A 111 3.74 -13.01 5.61
CA GLY A 111 4.60 -12.49 6.67
C GLY A 111 6.06 -12.81 6.37
N GLN A 112 6.97 -12.43 7.27
CA GLN A 112 8.42 -12.65 7.06
C GLN A 112 8.75 -14.13 6.86
N ASP A 113 8.34 -14.99 7.80
CA ASP A 113 8.42 -16.46 7.70
C ASP A 113 7.10 -17.12 8.11
N ALA A 114 6.80 -18.29 7.54
CA ALA A 114 5.56 -19.02 7.83
C ALA A 114 5.53 -19.63 9.25
N LYS A 115 6.70 -19.81 9.88
CA LYS A 115 6.86 -20.37 11.23
C LYS A 115 6.79 -19.31 12.32
N ASN A 116 6.77 -18.04 11.95
CA ASN A 116 6.70 -16.97 12.92
C ASN A 116 5.37 -17.00 13.69
N PRO A 117 5.41 -16.73 15.00
CA PRO A 117 4.22 -16.84 15.85
C PRO A 117 3.11 -15.88 15.45
N GLU A 118 3.43 -14.68 14.96
CA GLU A 118 2.46 -13.69 14.47
C GLU A 118 1.67 -14.20 13.26
N VAL A 119 2.36 -14.89 12.33
CA VAL A 119 1.76 -15.47 11.13
C VAL A 119 0.86 -16.64 11.50
N GLY A 120 1.30 -17.49 12.43
CA GLY A 120 0.51 -18.60 12.94
C GLY A 120 -0.75 -18.15 13.66
N LEU A 121 -0.64 -17.09 14.47
CA LEU A 121 -1.77 -16.51 15.19
C LEU A 121 -2.83 -15.97 14.21
N VAL A 122 -2.42 -15.18 13.21
CA VAL A 122 -3.35 -14.66 12.19
C VAL A 122 -3.94 -15.80 11.35
N ALA A 123 -3.15 -16.81 10.98
CA ALA A 123 -3.62 -17.96 10.21
C ALA A 123 -4.69 -18.79 10.93
N GLY A 124 -4.68 -18.82 12.26
CA GLY A 124 -5.73 -19.46 13.07
C GLY A 124 -7.14 -18.90 12.82
N TYR A 125 -7.24 -17.62 12.47
CA TYR A 125 -8.52 -16.95 12.21
C TYR A 125 -9.07 -17.18 10.79
N PHE A 126 -8.24 -17.66 9.86
CA PHE A 126 -8.61 -17.89 8.46
C PHE A 126 -8.41 -19.36 8.04
N PRO A 127 -9.40 -20.23 8.30
CA PRO A 127 -9.32 -21.64 7.94
C PRO A 127 -9.14 -21.84 6.43
N GLY A 128 -8.08 -22.54 6.04
CA GLY A 128 -7.76 -22.81 4.63
C GLY A 128 -7.05 -21.65 3.91
N ALA A 129 -6.59 -20.65 4.65
CA ALA A 129 -5.69 -19.64 4.14
C ALA A 129 -4.36 -20.26 3.67
N VAL A 130 -3.77 -19.65 2.65
CA VAL A 130 -2.45 -20.01 2.14
C VAL A 130 -1.43 -19.08 2.79
N VAL A 131 -0.51 -19.64 3.57
CA VAL A 131 0.59 -18.87 4.17
C VAL A 131 1.73 -18.75 3.15
N LYS A 132 2.26 -17.53 2.99
CA LYS A 132 3.42 -17.22 2.17
C LYS A 132 4.45 -16.45 2.98
N SER A 133 5.71 -16.79 2.76
CA SER A 133 6.85 -16.09 3.37
C SER A 133 7.40 -15.05 2.40
N ASP A 134 7.69 -13.87 2.93
CA ASP A 134 8.34 -12.77 2.24
C ASP A 134 9.51 -12.26 3.10
N PRO A 135 10.73 -12.82 2.93
CA PRO A 135 11.89 -12.49 3.76
C PRO A 135 12.32 -11.01 3.69
N LYS A 136 11.77 -10.23 2.76
CA LYS A 136 12.05 -8.79 2.65
C LYS A 136 11.30 -7.96 3.70
N ARG A 137 10.32 -8.55 4.38
CA ARG A 137 9.50 -7.93 5.43
C ARG A 137 10.21 -7.95 6.78
N VAL A 138 11.12 -7.00 6.96
CA VAL A 138 11.88 -6.83 8.20
C VAL A 138 11.07 -6.19 9.33
N ASP A 139 9.88 -5.70 9.02
CA ASP A 139 8.91 -5.06 9.91
C ASP A 139 8.06 -6.06 10.71
N HIS A 140 8.03 -7.34 10.31
CA HIS A 140 7.21 -8.38 10.94
C HIS A 140 5.70 -8.09 10.95
N GLU A 141 5.24 -7.21 10.07
CA GLU A 141 3.82 -7.00 9.82
C GLU A 141 3.23 -8.16 9.01
N VAL A 142 2.00 -8.56 9.35
CA VAL A 142 1.28 -9.62 8.65
C VAL A 142 0.27 -9.02 7.67
N GLU A 143 0.35 -9.39 6.40
CA GLU A 143 -0.66 -9.02 5.42
C GLU A 143 -1.70 -10.13 5.23
N VAL A 144 -2.97 -9.75 5.26
CA VAL A 144 -4.09 -10.62 4.92
C VAL A 144 -4.64 -10.17 3.57
N VAL A 145 -4.39 -10.97 2.53
CA VAL A 145 -4.89 -10.73 1.17
C VAL A 145 -6.13 -11.56 0.94
N LEU A 146 -7.28 -10.88 0.80
CA LEU A 146 -8.60 -11.47 0.61
C LEU A 146 -8.88 -11.70 -0.87
N SER A 147 -9.57 -12.79 -1.18
CA SER A 147 -10.13 -13.06 -2.51
C SER A 147 -11.62 -12.70 -2.56
N ASP A 148 -12.24 -12.85 -3.74
CA ASP A 148 -13.70 -12.73 -3.91
C ASP A 148 -14.52 -13.83 -3.21
N ARG A 149 -13.86 -14.79 -2.54
CA ARG A 149 -14.53 -15.85 -1.79
C ARG A 149 -14.72 -15.43 -0.35
N ASP A 150 -15.69 -16.05 0.30
CA ASP A 150 -15.89 -15.89 1.74
C ASP A 150 -14.58 -16.20 2.48
N PRO A 151 -14.04 -15.27 3.28
CA PRO A 151 -12.83 -15.51 4.07
C PRO A 151 -13.02 -16.57 5.16
N ASN A 152 -14.26 -16.98 5.46
CA ASN A 152 -14.60 -17.97 6.48
C ASN A 152 -13.97 -17.65 7.84
N PHE A 153 -13.99 -16.37 8.21
CA PHE A 153 -13.32 -15.85 9.40
C PHE A 153 -13.86 -16.50 10.69
N LYS A 154 -12.97 -16.96 11.56
CA LYS A 154 -13.32 -17.58 12.84
C LYS A 154 -13.07 -16.64 14.01
N THR A 155 -14.12 -16.16 14.66
CA THR A 155 -14.02 -15.33 15.87
C THR A 155 -13.56 -16.09 17.12
N THR A 156 -13.58 -17.43 17.09
CA THR A 156 -13.26 -18.31 18.23
C THR A 156 -11.84 -18.87 18.22
N ALA A 157 -10.98 -18.41 17.31
CA ALA A 157 -9.58 -18.84 17.30
C ALA A 157 -8.82 -18.33 18.55
N PRO A 158 -7.73 -19.01 18.97
CA PRO A 158 -6.92 -18.60 20.10
C PRO A 158 -6.42 -17.16 19.94
N LYS A 159 -6.56 -16.35 21.01
CA LYS A 159 -6.10 -14.96 21.03
C LYS A 159 -4.62 -14.80 21.39
N SER A 160 -3.94 -15.92 21.62
CA SER A 160 -2.56 -15.93 22.07
C SER A 160 -1.83 -17.21 21.65
N VAL A 161 -0.51 -17.09 21.52
CA VAL A 161 0.42 -18.17 21.22
C VAL A 161 1.61 -18.08 22.16
N LYS A 162 1.98 -19.21 22.77
CA LYS A 162 3.19 -19.28 23.60
C LYS A 162 4.44 -19.14 22.74
N VAL A 163 5.35 -18.29 23.19
CA VAL A 163 6.64 -18.04 22.54
C VAL A 163 7.78 -18.22 23.55
N ASN A 164 8.90 -18.73 23.09
CA ASN A 164 10.08 -18.92 23.92
C ASN A 164 11.08 -17.79 23.61
N GLY A 165 11.08 -16.75 24.44
CA GLY A 165 11.99 -15.60 24.32
C GLY A 165 11.36 -14.37 23.66
N SER A 166 12.21 -13.41 23.31
CA SER A 166 11.80 -12.15 22.66
C SER A 166 11.29 -12.41 21.24
N VAL A 167 10.26 -11.65 20.85
CA VAL A 167 9.68 -11.67 19.50
C VAL A 167 9.95 -10.34 18.82
N CYS A 168 10.40 -10.38 17.57
CA CYS A 168 10.58 -9.17 16.78
C CYS A 168 9.22 -8.69 16.27
N LEU A 169 8.77 -7.53 16.77
CA LEU A 169 7.47 -6.96 16.45
C LEU A 169 7.63 -5.54 15.90
N PRO A 170 6.67 -5.06 15.09
CA PRO A 170 6.61 -3.66 14.70
C PRO A 170 6.68 -2.78 15.95
N SER A 171 7.46 -1.69 15.90
CA SER A 171 7.49 -0.74 17.02
C SER A 171 6.06 -0.27 17.30
N PRO A 172 5.58 -0.29 18.55
CA PRO A 172 4.35 0.42 18.88
C PRO A 172 4.52 1.86 18.41
N SER A 173 3.51 2.36 17.69
CA SER A 173 3.52 3.68 17.05
C SER A 173 4.12 4.73 18.00
N PRO A 174 5.02 5.61 17.54
CA PRO A 174 5.64 6.58 18.43
C PRO A 174 4.56 7.43 19.10
N THR A 175 4.57 7.48 20.43
CA THR A 175 4.03 8.63 21.16
C THR A 175 4.49 9.88 20.41
N PRO A 176 3.60 10.81 20.02
CA PRO A 176 4.03 12.01 19.33
C PRO A 176 5.13 12.67 20.17
N SER A 177 6.35 12.72 19.62
CA SER A 177 7.44 13.46 20.24
C SER A 177 7.07 14.94 20.18
N ILE A 178 6.41 15.43 21.23
CA ILE A 178 6.37 16.85 21.53
C ILE A 178 7.76 17.19 22.07
N LEU A 179 8.74 17.27 21.17
CA LEU A 179 10.05 17.84 21.46
C LEU A 179 10.36 18.90 20.41
N ALA A 180 9.46 19.88 20.31
CA ALA A 180 9.85 21.22 19.89
C ALA A 180 10.58 21.85 21.09
N SER A 181 11.91 21.70 21.13
CA SER A 181 12.76 22.46 22.04
C SER A 181 12.81 23.92 21.54
N PRO A 182 12.47 24.92 22.36
CA PRO A 182 12.63 26.33 22.01
C PRO A 182 14.12 26.65 21.83
N GLY A 183 14.45 27.29 20.69
CA GLY A 183 15.82 27.65 20.35
C GLY A 183 16.48 28.53 21.42
N GLU A 184 17.57 28.05 21.98
CA GLU A 184 18.54 28.83 22.75
C GLU A 184 19.39 29.63 21.75
N GLN A 185 19.25 30.96 21.77
CA GLN A 185 20.01 31.90 20.95
C GLN A 185 21.26 32.36 21.73
N PRO A 186 22.50 32.19 21.22
CA PRO A 186 23.68 32.67 21.94
C PRO A 186 23.87 34.18 21.77
N SER A 187 24.40 34.79 22.83
CA SER A 187 24.73 36.22 22.98
C SER A 187 25.97 36.66 22.20
#